data_AF-A0A7V7KH45-F1
#
_entry.id   AF-A0A7V7KH45-F1
#
_cell.length_a   1.000
_cell.length_b   1.000
_cell.length_c   1.000
_cell.angle_alpha   90.00
_cell.angle_beta   90.00
_cell.angle_gamma   90.00
#
_symmetry.space_group_name_H-M   'P 1'
#
loop_
_entity.id
_entity.type
_entity.pdbx_description
1 polymer ?
#
loop_
_entity_poly.entity_id
_entity_poly.type
_entity_poly.pdbx_seq_one_letter_code
_entity_poly.pdbx_strand_id
1 'polypeptide(L)'
;MERSPSIWQLPLTDFRNAIEARAMPGCGAAAAVSAGLGLALVLKGLRLSDTRAPGVPRRELIARGDGLRDELARLADDDIAVFENYLSAKKHSHGTPQRAGREIGEMERAIESACRVPLAIARACRDGLVLSVEALPQTAERLQSDTLAGAKLLHAGLGAVLAGVDDNLEGLADPKERRALEGERETLQAEADSWLSRLSA
;
A
#
# COMPACT_ATOMS: atom_id res chain seq x y z
N MET A 1 19.45 12.39 12.34
CA MET A 1 18.48 11.39 12.84
C MET A 1 18.66 10.18 11.95
N GLU A 2 19.19 9.08 12.47
CA GLU A 2 19.30 7.84 11.68
C GLU A 2 17.89 7.41 11.29
N ARG A 3 17.66 7.19 9.99
CA ARG A 3 16.40 6.58 9.54
C ARG A 3 16.32 5.21 10.19
N SER A 4 15.18 4.89 10.82
CA SER A 4 14.87 3.53 11.23
C SER A 4 15.11 2.59 10.04
N PRO A 5 15.69 1.40 10.26
CA PRO A 5 15.88 0.44 9.18
C PRO A 5 14.53 0.14 8.52
N SER A 6 14.56 -0.01 7.19
CA SER A 6 13.36 -0.30 6.40
C SER A 6 12.62 -1.52 6.96
N ILE A 7 11.30 -1.48 6.96
CA ILE A 7 10.46 -2.56 7.49
C ILE A 7 10.72 -3.90 6.79
N TRP A 8 11.18 -3.85 5.54
CA TRP A 8 11.53 -5.00 4.70
C TRP A 8 12.80 -5.73 5.13
N GLN A 9 13.58 -5.14 6.04
CA GLN A 9 14.75 -5.77 6.63
C GLN A 9 14.43 -6.52 7.93
N LEU A 10 13.20 -6.38 8.45
CA LEU A 10 12.79 -7.06 9.67
C LEU A 10 12.48 -8.53 9.39
N PRO A 11 12.88 -9.45 10.29
CA PRO A 11 12.33 -10.80 10.30
C PRO A 11 10.80 -10.75 10.39
N LEU A 12 10.09 -11.65 9.69
CA LEU A 12 8.62 -11.68 9.72
C LEU A 12 8.06 -11.82 11.15
N THR A 13 8.77 -12.52 12.03
CA THR A 13 8.43 -12.63 13.45
C THR A 13 8.51 -11.28 14.15
N ASP A 14 9.54 -10.49 13.89
CA ASP A 14 9.74 -9.18 14.51
C ASP A 14 8.74 -8.16 13.97
N PHE A 15 8.47 -8.19 12.66
CA PHE A 15 7.43 -7.37 12.05
C PHE A 15 6.06 -7.66 12.67
N ARG A 16 5.66 -8.93 12.76
CA ARG A 16 4.40 -9.34 13.42
C ARG A 16 4.34 -8.86 14.88
N ASN A 17 5.39 -9.11 15.65
CA ASN A 17 5.44 -8.70 17.05
C ASN A 17 5.38 -7.15 17.19
N ALA A 18 5.94 -6.41 16.23
CA ALA A 18 5.88 -4.95 16.22
C ALA A 18 4.45 -4.43 15.97
N ILE A 19 3.69 -5.04 15.06
CA ILE A 19 2.26 -4.73 14.84
C ILE A 19 1.46 -4.92 16.13
N GLU A 20 1.71 -6.00 16.87
CA GLU A 20 0.95 -6.33 18.09
C GLU A 20 1.25 -5.39 19.27
N ALA A 21 2.49 -4.90 19.38
CA ALA A 21 3.00 -4.32 20.62
C ALA A 21 3.33 -2.81 20.55
N ARG A 22 3.25 -2.18 19.38
CA ARG A 22 3.68 -0.78 19.17
C ARG A 22 2.62 0.03 18.44
N ALA A 23 2.76 1.36 18.49
CA ALA A 23 1.90 2.25 17.72
C ALA A 23 2.13 2.14 16.20
N MET A 24 3.39 1.93 15.78
CA MET A 24 3.78 1.63 14.41
C MET A 24 4.69 0.39 14.39
N PRO A 25 4.63 -0.44 13.34
CA PRO A 25 3.80 -0.33 12.13
C PRO A 25 2.30 -0.59 12.37
N GLY A 26 1.45 0.20 11.69
CA GLY A 26 -0.02 0.08 11.75
C GLY A 26 -0.62 -0.73 10.60
N CYS A 27 -1.94 -0.59 10.39
CA CYS A 27 -2.67 -1.32 9.35
C CYS A 27 -2.22 -0.96 7.92
N GLY A 28 -1.80 0.29 7.66
CA GLY A 28 -1.28 0.73 6.36
C GLY A 28 -0.01 -0.02 5.95
N ALA A 29 1.01 -0.01 6.81
CA ALA A 29 2.21 -0.80 6.62
C ALA A 29 1.95 -2.31 6.52
N ALA A 30 1.05 -2.87 7.35
CA ALA A 30 0.65 -4.28 7.27
C ALA A 30 -0.03 -4.64 5.94
N ALA A 31 -0.88 -3.74 5.44
CA ALA A 31 -1.54 -3.86 4.15
C ALA A 31 -0.55 -3.79 2.99
N ALA A 32 0.38 -2.83 3.01
CA ALA A 32 1.42 -2.69 2.00
C ALA A 32 2.36 -3.91 1.94
N VAL A 33 2.76 -4.46 3.09
CA VAL A 33 3.55 -5.69 3.16
C VAL A 33 2.77 -6.87 2.59
N SER A 34 1.49 -7.02 2.96
CA SER A 34 0.61 -8.07 2.43
C SER A 34 0.45 -7.99 0.91
N ALA A 35 0.27 -6.78 0.38
CA ALA A 35 0.21 -6.51 -1.05
C ALA A 35 1.54 -6.83 -1.76
N GLY A 36 2.67 -6.46 -1.16
CA GLY A 36 4.00 -6.79 -1.68
C GLY A 36 4.27 -8.30 -1.73
N LEU A 37 3.83 -9.05 -0.72
CA LEU A 37 3.84 -10.52 -0.73
C LEU A 37 2.95 -11.07 -1.85
N GLY A 38 1.77 -10.48 -2.07
CA GLY A 38 0.89 -10.82 -3.17
C GLY A 38 1.55 -10.63 -4.54
N LEU A 39 2.14 -9.45 -4.77
CA LEU A 39 2.87 -9.14 -5.99
C LEU A 39 4.07 -10.07 -6.21
N ALA A 40 4.77 -10.46 -5.15
CA ALA A 40 5.86 -11.42 -5.24
C ALA A 40 5.40 -12.79 -5.77
N LEU A 41 4.20 -13.26 -5.41
CA LEU A 41 3.63 -14.50 -5.96
C LEU A 41 3.29 -14.37 -7.45
N VAL A 42 2.73 -13.22 -7.86
CA VAL A 42 2.46 -12.93 -9.28
C VAL A 42 3.76 -12.93 -10.09
N LEU A 43 4.78 -12.23 -9.60
CA LEU A 43 6.11 -12.18 -10.21
C LEU A 43 6.79 -13.55 -10.26
N LYS A 44 6.61 -14.40 -9.23
CA LYS A 44 7.10 -15.79 -9.24
C LYS A 44 6.49 -16.57 -10.39
N GLY A 45 5.17 -16.45 -10.59
CA GLY A 45 4.46 -17.07 -11.72
C GLY A 45 5.06 -16.67 -13.07
N LEU A 46 5.26 -15.37 -13.28
CA LEU A 46 5.85 -14.82 -14.51
C LEU A 46 7.31 -15.28 -14.72
N ARG A 47 8.17 -15.13 -13.70
CA ARG A 47 9.60 -15.43 -13.80
C ARG A 47 9.89 -16.90 -14.06
N LEU A 48 9.24 -17.80 -13.34
CA LEU A 48 9.44 -19.24 -13.53
C LEU A 48 8.89 -19.70 -14.89
N SER A 49 7.84 -19.05 -15.40
CA SER A 49 7.34 -19.28 -16.74
C SER A 49 8.32 -18.78 -17.81
N ASP A 50 8.93 -17.61 -17.60
CA ASP A 50 9.91 -17.03 -18.51
C ASP A 50 11.21 -17.83 -18.58
N THR A 51 11.73 -18.31 -17.44
CA THR A 51 12.92 -19.19 -17.40
C THR A 51 12.73 -20.46 -18.23
N ARG A 52 11.49 -20.97 -18.32
CA ARG A 52 11.21 -22.20 -19.08
C ARG A 52 10.96 -21.95 -20.56
N ALA A 53 10.34 -20.82 -20.92
CA ALA A 53 9.99 -20.48 -22.29
C ALA A 53 9.99 -18.96 -22.48
N PRO A 54 11.15 -18.31 -22.70
CA PRO A 54 11.28 -16.85 -22.67
C PRO A 54 10.32 -16.12 -23.62
N GLY A 55 9.79 -14.98 -23.20
CA GLY A 55 8.86 -14.18 -24.01
C GLY A 55 8.93 -12.68 -23.69
N VAL A 56 8.94 -11.84 -24.72
CA VAL A 56 8.94 -10.37 -24.56
C VAL A 56 7.77 -9.87 -23.69
N PRO A 57 6.51 -10.33 -23.89
CA PRO A 57 5.39 -9.89 -23.06
C PRO A 57 5.59 -10.17 -21.55
N ARG A 58 6.19 -11.31 -21.19
CA ARG A 58 6.49 -11.63 -19.79
C ARG A 58 7.54 -10.71 -19.20
N ARG A 59 8.59 -10.38 -19.96
CA ARG A 59 9.65 -9.49 -19.46
C ARG A 59 9.14 -8.08 -19.17
N GLU A 60 8.22 -7.56 -19.99
CA GLU A 60 7.57 -6.27 -19.75
C GLU A 60 6.70 -6.29 -18.49
N LEU A 61 5.92 -7.36 -18.27
CA LEU A 61 5.14 -7.54 -17.05
C LEU A 61 6.04 -7.69 -15.81
N ILE A 62 7.16 -8.41 -15.92
CA ILE A 62 8.14 -8.53 -14.83
C ILE A 62 8.72 -7.16 -14.47
N ALA A 63 9.12 -6.37 -15.46
CA ALA A 63 9.67 -5.02 -15.23
C ALA A 63 8.66 -4.08 -14.56
N ARG A 64 7.39 -4.09 -15.01
CA ARG A 64 6.30 -3.35 -14.36
C ARG A 64 6.08 -3.80 -12.91
N GLY A 65 6.05 -5.11 -12.69
CA GLY A 65 5.87 -5.66 -11.35
C GLY A 65 7.06 -5.38 -10.41
N ASP A 66 8.28 -5.31 -10.94
CA ASP A 66 9.45 -4.89 -10.17
C ASP A 66 9.34 -3.42 -9.73
N GLY A 67 8.88 -2.53 -10.63
CA GLY A 67 8.58 -1.14 -10.27
C GLY A 67 7.52 -1.04 -9.18
N LEU A 68 6.41 -1.78 -9.30
CA LEU A 68 5.35 -1.80 -8.29
C LEU A 68 5.81 -2.38 -6.95
N ARG A 69 6.70 -3.38 -6.95
CA ARG A 69 7.27 -3.94 -5.72
C ARG A 69 8.08 -2.88 -4.99
N ASP A 70 8.95 -2.19 -5.70
CA ASP A 70 9.83 -1.17 -5.12
C ASP A 70 9.00 0.03 -4.62
N GLU A 71 7.93 0.38 -5.34
CA GLU A 71 6.96 1.39 -4.91
C GLU A 71 6.21 1.00 -3.64
N LEU A 72 5.60 -0.19 -3.58
CA LEU A 72 4.94 -0.71 -2.37
C LEU A 72 5.91 -0.76 -1.19
N ALA A 73 7.17 -1.12 -1.46
CA ALA A 73 8.17 -1.19 -0.42
C ALA A 73 8.46 0.18 0.21
N ARG A 74 8.68 1.19 -0.64
CA ARG A 74 8.86 2.58 -0.21
C ARG A 74 7.62 3.12 0.50
N LEU A 75 6.42 2.85 -0.04
CA LEU A 75 5.17 3.33 0.54
C LEU A 75 4.90 2.75 1.93
N ALA A 76 5.31 1.50 2.20
CA ALA A 76 5.21 0.91 3.54
C ALA A 76 6.09 1.65 4.57
N ASP A 77 7.31 2.03 4.18
CA ASP A 77 8.19 2.82 5.03
C ASP A 77 7.67 4.26 5.21
N ASP A 78 7.11 4.85 4.15
CA ASP A 78 6.54 6.19 4.19
C ASP A 78 5.27 6.24 5.06
N ASP A 79 4.43 5.20 5.06
CA ASP A 79 3.25 5.09 5.93
C ASP A 79 3.64 5.17 7.41
N ILE A 80 4.70 4.44 7.78
CA ILE A 80 5.29 4.52 9.12
C ILE A 80 5.75 5.94 9.43
N ALA A 81 6.59 6.52 8.57
CA ALA A 81 7.20 7.81 8.82
C ALA A 81 6.15 8.93 8.91
N VAL A 82 5.14 8.92 8.04
CA VAL A 82 4.07 9.90 8.02
C VAL A 82 3.21 9.81 9.28
N PHE A 83 2.87 8.59 9.72
CA PHE A 83 2.07 8.43 10.92
C PHE A 83 2.85 8.80 12.19
N GLU A 84 4.15 8.47 12.27
CA GLU A 84 5.02 8.92 13.36
C GLU A 84 5.09 10.45 13.45
N ASN A 85 5.20 11.12 12.29
CA ASN A 85 5.16 12.59 12.21
C ASN A 85 3.81 13.14 12.68
N TYR A 86 2.69 12.53 12.28
CA TYR A 86 1.36 12.90 12.76
C TYR A 86 1.23 12.75 14.29
N LEU A 87 1.69 11.62 14.85
CA LEU A 87 1.70 11.40 16.30
C LEU A 87 2.58 12.42 17.04
N SER A 88 3.72 12.81 16.46
CA SER A 88 4.59 13.85 17.02
C SER A 88 3.93 15.23 16.98
N ALA A 89 3.37 15.63 15.84
CA ALA A 89 2.65 16.89 15.69
C ALA A 89 1.48 16.99 16.69
N LYS A 90 0.74 15.89 16.91
CA LYS A 90 -0.40 15.83 17.83
C LYS A 90 -0.01 16.01 19.30
N LYS A 91 1.20 15.60 19.67
CA LYS A 91 1.74 15.82 21.02
C LYS A 91 2.20 17.26 21.25
N HIS A 92 2.60 17.97 20.20
CA HIS A 92 3.17 19.31 20.29
C HIS A 92 2.14 20.44 20.28
N SER A 93 0.91 20.21 19.83
CA SER A 93 -0.16 21.22 19.75
C SER A 93 -0.72 21.73 21.10
N HIS A 94 -0.03 21.52 22.22
CA HIS A 94 -0.42 21.96 23.56
C HIS A 94 0.41 23.16 24.09
N GLY A 95 0.94 24.02 23.20
CA GLY A 95 1.84 25.14 23.52
C GLY A 95 1.27 26.57 23.34
N THR A 96 2.10 27.59 23.62
CA THR A 96 1.78 29.03 23.67
C THR A 96 1.29 29.66 22.36
N PRO A 97 0.57 30.82 22.39
CA PRO A 97 -0.19 31.37 21.25
C PRO A 97 0.62 31.69 19.98
N GLN A 98 1.90 32.03 20.11
CA GLN A 98 2.77 32.34 18.96
C GLN A 98 3.25 31.08 18.22
N ARG A 99 3.26 29.92 18.90
CA ARG A 99 3.55 28.62 18.30
C ARG A 99 2.31 28.02 17.61
N ALA A 100 1.12 28.39 18.06
CA ALA A 100 -0.14 27.86 17.57
C ALA A 100 -0.31 27.96 16.04
N GLY A 101 0.01 29.10 15.40
CA GLY A 101 -0.17 29.26 13.95
C GLY A 101 0.73 28.36 13.09
N ARG A 102 1.98 28.12 13.54
CA ARG A 102 2.91 27.23 12.85
C ARG A 102 2.59 25.76 13.12
N GLU A 103 2.21 25.44 14.36
CA GLU A 103 1.78 24.10 14.79
C GLU A 103 0.49 23.65 14.08
N ILE A 104 -0.46 24.56 13.82
CA ILE A 104 -1.68 24.28 13.04
C ILE A 104 -1.33 23.87 11.61
N GLY A 105 -0.49 24.64 10.90
CA GLY A 105 -0.11 24.32 9.53
C GLY A 105 0.74 23.04 9.41
N GLU A 106 1.54 22.71 10.44
CA GLU A 106 2.29 21.44 10.50
C GLU A 106 1.35 20.25 10.73
N MET A 107 0.32 20.39 11.58
CA MET A 107 -0.72 19.38 11.80
C MET A 107 -1.55 19.12 10.55
N GLU A 108 -2.01 20.16 9.86
CA GLU A 108 -2.82 20.03 8.63
C GLU A 108 -2.07 19.25 7.55
N ARG A 109 -0.79 19.58 7.32
CA ARG A 109 0.05 18.84 6.36
C ARG A 109 0.30 17.39 6.79
N ALA A 110 0.39 17.13 8.10
CA ALA A 110 0.57 15.77 8.61
C ALA A 110 -0.68 14.91 8.38
N ILE A 111 -1.87 15.47 8.61
CA ILE A 111 -3.15 14.79 8.35
C ILE A 111 -3.32 14.54 6.85
N GLU A 112 -3.04 15.55 6.01
CA GLU A 112 -3.10 15.41 4.55
C GLU A 112 -2.18 14.27 4.07
N SER A 113 -0.93 14.25 4.54
CA SER A 113 0.02 13.18 4.22
C SER A 113 -0.46 11.81 4.70
N ALA A 114 -1.05 11.75 5.90
CA ALA A 114 -1.61 10.52 6.48
C ALA A 114 -2.83 9.98 5.71
N CYS A 115 -3.50 10.81 4.93
CA CYS A 115 -4.54 10.36 3.98
C CYS A 115 -3.92 9.92 2.63
N ARG A 116 -2.96 10.69 2.12
CA ARG A 116 -2.41 10.49 0.76
C ARG A 116 -1.55 9.23 0.62
N VAL A 117 -0.74 8.88 1.63
CA VAL A 117 0.15 7.70 1.55
C VAL A 117 -0.66 6.39 1.50
N PRO A 118 -1.65 6.15 2.37
CA PRO A 118 -2.53 4.99 2.24
C PRO A 118 -3.28 4.90 0.89
N LEU A 119 -3.74 6.03 0.34
CA LEU A 119 -4.34 6.05 -1.00
C LEU A 119 -3.33 5.72 -2.12
N ALA A 120 -2.07 6.11 -1.96
CA ALA A 120 -1.00 5.68 -2.88
C ALA A 120 -0.74 4.16 -2.77
N ILE A 121 -0.78 3.58 -1.57
CA ILE A 121 -0.71 2.12 -1.39
C ILE A 121 -1.87 1.44 -2.11
N ALA A 122 -3.10 1.93 -1.93
CA ALA A 122 -4.27 1.41 -2.61
C ALA A 122 -4.15 1.49 -4.15
N ARG A 123 -3.63 2.59 -4.71
CA ARG A 123 -3.32 2.70 -6.14
C ARG A 123 -2.33 1.63 -6.60
N ALA A 124 -1.22 1.45 -5.88
CA ALA A 124 -0.23 0.43 -6.22
C ALA A 124 -0.81 -1.00 -6.15
N CYS A 125 -1.69 -1.27 -5.18
CA CYS A 125 -2.43 -2.54 -5.11
C CYS A 125 -3.36 -2.73 -6.33
N ARG A 126 -4.09 -1.68 -6.72
CA ARG A 126 -4.97 -1.67 -7.91
C ARG A 126 -4.17 -1.97 -9.18
N ASP A 127 -3.02 -1.32 -9.34
CA ASP A 127 -2.13 -1.55 -10.49
C ASP A 127 -1.55 -2.97 -10.47
N GLY A 128 -1.27 -3.52 -9.28
CA GLY A 128 -0.91 -4.92 -9.11
C GLY A 128 -2.03 -5.90 -9.51
N LEU A 129 -3.30 -5.57 -9.25
CA LEU A 129 -4.45 -6.38 -9.70
C LEU A 129 -4.59 -6.35 -11.23
N VAL A 130 -4.43 -5.18 -11.85
CA VAL A 130 -4.39 -5.04 -13.31
C VAL A 130 -3.28 -5.92 -13.89
N LEU A 131 -2.07 -5.82 -13.33
CA LEU A 131 -0.93 -6.65 -13.74
C LEU A 131 -1.23 -8.14 -13.56
N SER A 132 -1.93 -8.54 -12.51
CA SER A 132 -2.30 -9.93 -12.25
C SER A 132 -3.21 -10.49 -13.34
N VAL A 133 -4.15 -9.70 -13.85
CA VAL A 133 -5.03 -10.08 -14.97
C VAL A 133 -4.22 -10.29 -16.25
N GLU A 134 -3.27 -9.39 -16.53
CA GLU A 134 -2.37 -9.53 -17.69
C GLU A 134 -1.39 -10.71 -17.52
N ALA A 135 -0.97 -11.00 -16.29
CA ALA A 135 -0.01 -12.04 -15.98
C ALA A 135 -0.59 -13.45 -16.05
N LEU A 136 -1.85 -13.64 -15.66
CA LEU A 136 -2.48 -14.97 -15.60
C LEU A 136 -2.35 -15.78 -16.91
N PRO A 137 -2.67 -15.26 -18.11
CA PRO A 137 -2.47 -16.00 -19.37
C PRO A 137 -0.99 -16.19 -19.76
N GLN A 138 -0.09 -15.40 -19.18
CA GLN A 138 1.35 -15.51 -19.41
C GLN A 138 2.05 -16.49 -18.43
N THR A 139 1.37 -16.86 -17.35
CA THR A 139 1.83 -17.80 -16.34
C THR A 139 1.52 -19.24 -16.75
N ALA A 140 2.51 -20.12 -16.63
CA ALA A 140 2.34 -21.56 -16.86
C ALA A 140 1.25 -22.12 -15.94
N GLU A 141 0.41 -23.02 -16.45
CA GLU A 141 -0.76 -23.59 -15.76
C GLU A 141 -0.47 -24.02 -14.31
N ARG A 142 0.62 -24.77 -14.08
CA ARG A 142 1.04 -25.24 -12.74
C ARG A 142 1.40 -24.13 -11.74
N LEU A 143 1.53 -22.89 -12.19
CA LEU A 143 1.86 -21.70 -11.39
C LEU A 143 0.73 -20.67 -11.35
N GLN A 144 -0.40 -20.93 -12.01
CA GLN A 144 -1.54 -20.00 -11.98
C GLN A 144 -2.09 -19.82 -10.57
N SER A 145 -2.00 -20.84 -9.71
CA SER A 145 -2.37 -20.73 -8.29
C SER A 145 -1.56 -19.66 -7.54
N ASP A 146 -0.25 -19.51 -7.82
CA ASP A 146 0.57 -18.43 -7.27
C ASP A 146 0.05 -17.06 -7.74
N THR A 147 -0.29 -16.92 -9.03
CA THR A 147 -0.83 -15.66 -9.59
C THR A 147 -2.19 -15.29 -8.97
N LEU A 148 -3.09 -16.26 -8.86
CA LEU A 148 -4.43 -16.05 -8.28
C LEU A 148 -4.38 -15.74 -6.77
N ALA A 149 -3.53 -16.44 -6.03
CA ALA A 149 -3.31 -16.15 -4.61
C ALA A 149 -2.69 -14.76 -4.42
N GLY A 150 -1.73 -14.40 -5.28
CA GLY A 150 -1.11 -13.07 -5.27
C GLY A 150 -2.10 -11.94 -5.49
N ALA A 151 -3.01 -12.09 -6.46
CA ALA A 151 -4.08 -11.13 -6.70
C ALA A 151 -5.03 -10.97 -5.51
N LYS A 152 -5.39 -12.07 -4.84
CA LYS A 152 -6.23 -12.00 -3.63
C LYS A 152 -5.56 -11.24 -2.48
N LEU A 153 -4.24 -11.40 -2.31
CA LEU A 153 -3.47 -10.64 -1.31
C LEU A 153 -3.37 -9.15 -1.67
N LEU A 154 -3.20 -8.82 -2.95
CA LEU A 154 -3.23 -7.42 -3.43
C LEU A 154 -4.59 -6.77 -3.16
N HIS A 155 -5.69 -7.48 -3.44
CA HIS A 155 -7.05 -7.02 -3.14
C HIS A 155 -7.28 -6.83 -1.64
N ALA A 156 -6.88 -7.82 -0.83
CA ALA A 156 -7.00 -7.73 0.62
C ALA A 156 -6.16 -6.57 1.20
N GLY A 157 -4.94 -6.36 0.67
CA GLY A 157 -4.10 -5.22 1.04
C GLY A 157 -4.75 -3.88 0.69
N LEU A 158 -5.35 -3.77 -0.50
CA LEU A 158 -6.13 -2.58 -0.87
C LEU A 158 -7.28 -2.32 0.09
N GLY A 159 -8.12 -3.31 0.37
CA GLY A 159 -9.24 -3.14 1.29
C GLY A 159 -8.79 -2.78 2.71
N ALA A 160 -7.71 -3.42 3.19
CA ALA A 160 -7.15 -3.17 4.51
C ALA A 160 -6.59 -1.75 4.66
N VAL A 161 -5.89 -1.22 3.65
CA VAL A 161 -5.34 0.14 3.73
C VAL A 161 -6.42 1.20 3.62
N LEU A 162 -7.48 0.95 2.83
CA LEU A 162 -8.61 1.87 2.72
C LEU A 162 -9.43 1.96 4.02
N ALA A 163 -9.48 0.89 4.83
CA ALA A 163 -10.11 0.95 6.14
C ALA A 163 -9.44 2.00 7.06
N GLY A 164 -8.11 2.15 6.96
CA GLY A 164 -7.37 3.20 7.69
C GLY A 164 -7.50 4.59 7.08
N VAL A 165 -7.81 4.70 5.78
CA VAL A 165 -8.11 5.99 5.13
C VAL A 165 -9.38 6.59 5.72
N ASP A 166 -10.41 5.78 5.92
CA ASP A 166 -11.70 6.23 6.45
C ASP A 166 -11.53 6.97 7.81
N ASP A 167 -10.68 6.43 8.71
CA ASP A 167 -10.34 7.08 10.00
C ASP A 167 -9.61 8.42 9.83
N ASN A 168 -8.71 8.53 8.85
CA ASN A 168 -7.91 9.73 8.64
C ASN A 168 -8.71 10.86 7.96
N LEU A 169 -9.68 10.53 7.12
CA LEU A 169 -10.53 11.50 6.42
C LEU A 169 -11.39 12.33 7.38
N GLU A 170 -11.83 11.76 8.51
CA GLU A 170 -12.56 12.48 9.55
C GLU A 170 -11.76 13.67 10.12
N GLY A 171 -10.43 13.55 10.12
CA GLY A 171 -9.49 14.56 10.61
C GLY A 171 -9.22 15.72 9.65
N LEU A 172 -9.58 15.62 8.36
CA LEU A 172 -9.29 16.66 7.37
C LEU A 172 -10.19 17.89 7.54
N ALA A 173 -9.60 19.08 7.63
CA ALA A 173 -10.37 20.31 7.82
C ALA A 173 -11.06 20.82 6.55
N ASP A 174 -10.44 20.66 5.36
CA ASP A 174 -11.02 21.14 4.09
C ASP A 174 -12.08 20.15 3.56
N PRO A 175 -13.37 20.54 3.49
CA PRO A 175 -14.44 19.67 2.99
C PRO A 175 -14.30 19.32 1.51
N LYS A 176 -13.66 20.17 0.70
CA LYS A 176 -13.44 19.90 -0.73
C LYS A 176 -12.40 18.81 -0.91
N GLU A 177 -11.31 18.91 -0.16
CA GLU A 177 -10.25 17.90 -0.18
C GLU A 177 -10.77 16.57 0.36
N ARG A 178 -11.46 16.58 1.50
CA ARG A 178 -12.09 15.39 2.06
C ARG A 178 -12.95 14.66 1.04
N ARG A 179 -13.88 15.38 0.39
CA ARG A 179 -14.77 14.81 -0.64
C ARG A 179 -14.02 14.24 -1.84
N ALA A 180 -12.92 14.88 -2.25
CA ALA A 180 -12.10 14.38 -3.35
C ALA A 180 -11.43 13.05 -2.98
N LEU A 181 -10.89 12.94 -1.76
CA LEU A 181 -10.23 11.72 -1.28
C LEU A 181 -11.24 10.59 -0.97
N GLU A 182 -12.44 10.92 -0.47
CA GLU A 182 -13.56 9.98 -0.32
C GLU A 182 -13.93 9.35 -1.68
N GLY A 183 -14.12 10.17 -2.71
CA GLY A 183 -14.45 9.68 -4.05
C GLY A 183 -13.33 8.83 -4.67
N GLU A 184 -12.07 9.18 -4.39
CA GLU A 184 -10.93 8.37 -4.81
C GLU A 184 -10.92 7.00 -4.12
N ARG A 185 -11.14 6.97 -2.80
CA ARG A 185 -11.25 5.76 -2.00
C ARG A 185 -12.35 4.82 -2.49
N GLU A 186 -13.53 5.36 -2.79
CA GLU A 186 -14.66 4.59 -3.34
C GLU A 186 -14.31 3.99 -4.71
N THR A 187 -13.71 4.80 -5.58
CA THR A 187 -13.29 4.38 -6.92
C THR A 187 -12.26 3.24 -6.84
N LEU A 188 -11.25 3.38 -5.98
CA LEU A 188 -10.20 2.36 -5.83
C LEU A 188 -10.76 1.02 -5.36
N GLN A 189 -11.70 1.02 -4.40
CA GLN A 189 -12.36 -0.21 -3.95
C GLN A 189 -13.15 -0.86 -5.09
N ALA A 190 -13.97 -0.09 -5.80
CA ALA A 190 -14.79 -0.61 -6.89
C ALA A 190 -13.94 -1.17 -8.05
N GLU A 191 -12.84 -0.48 -8.39
CA GLU A 191 -11.89 -0.98 -9.39
C GLU A 191 -11.23 -2.28 -8.92
N ALA A 192 -10.82 -2.37 -7.66
CA ALA A 192 -10.20 -3.57 -7.11
C ALA A 192 -11.13 -4.78 -7.18
N ASP A 193 -12.39 -4.60 -6.78
CA ASP A 193 -13.43 -5.64 -6.83
C ASP A 193 -13.66 -6.08 -8.29
N SER A 194 -13.72 -5.12 -9.22
CA SER A 194 -13.86 -5.41 -10.65
C SER A 194 -12.67 -6.22 -11.18
N TRP A 195 -11.44 -5.83 -10.88
CA TRP A 195 -10.26 -6.54 -11.37
C TRP A 195 -10.13 -7.94 -10.78
N LEU A 196 -10.41 -8.12 -9.48
CA LEU A 196 -10.39 -9.44 -8.86
C LEU A 196 -11.44 -10.37 -9.47
N SER A 197 -12.63 -9.87 -9.81
CA SER A 197 -13.69 -10.67 -10.43
C SER A 197 -13.27 -11.28 -11.78
N ARG A 198 -12.44 -10.57 -12.55
CA ARG A 198 -11.92 -11.03 -13.86
C ARG A 198 -10.93 -12.19 -13.75
N LEU A 199 -10.35 -12.41 -12.57
CA LEU A 199 -9.44 -13.52 -12.29
C LEU A 199 -10.16 -14.77 -11.79
N SER A 200 -11.45 -14.64 -11.45
CA SER A 200 -12.28 -15.74 -10.96
C SER A 200 -13.26 -16.26 -12.02
N ALA A 201 -13.27 -15.64 -13.20
CA ALA A 201 -14.10 -16.00 -14.36
C ALA A 201 -13.33 -16.94 -15.31
#